data_AF-A0A971LCG1-F1
#
_entry.id   AF-A0A971LCG1-F1
#
_cell.length_a   1.000
_cell.length_b   1.000
_cell.length_c   1.000
_cell.angle_alpha   90.00
_cell.angle_beta   90.00
_cell.angle_gamma   90.00
#
_symmetry.space_group_name_H-M   'P 1'
#
loop_
_entity.id
_entity.type
_entity.pdbx_description
1 polymer ?
#
loop_
_entity_poly.entity_id
_entity_poly.type
_entity_poly.pdbx_seq_one_letter_code
_entity_poly.pdbx_strand_id
1 'polypeptide(L)'
;MKKNDLLRVIAPCGLLCYTCDAMKDGVINQAAKKLLYALTSYDSFLESSPGARPISEKYSDFKEVLEYLANVKCNGCREDRCLKTNCIVPECTHNRNILFCYECEDFPCDKTGFPDDLKEKWIRKNKRIKEVGIERFFEEEKEIPHYSS
;
A
#
# COMPACT_ATOMS: atom_id res chain seq x y z
N MET A 1 11.04 0.61 -12.96
CA MET A 1 11.00 1.82 -12.11
C MET A 1 12.44 2.23 -11.79
N LYS A 2 12.74 3.52 -11.63
CA LYS A 2 14.09 3.91 -11.17
C LYS A 2 14.23 3.57 -9.68
N LYS A 3 15.47 3.44 -9.20
CA LYS A 3 15.77 3.10 -7.79
C LYS A 3 15.04 4.00 -6.78
N ASN A 4 15.01 5.32 -7.02
CA ASN A 4 14.33 6.27 -6.14
C ASN A 4 12.81 6.06 -6.11
N ASP A 5 12.20 5.67 -7.25
CA ASP A 5 10.77 5.36 -7.32
C ASP A 5 10.45 4.10 -6.50
N LEU A 6 11.34 3.10 -6.54
CA LEU A 6 11.21 1.87 -5.74
C LEU A 6 11.34 2.15 -4.25
N LEU A 7 12.30 2.97 -3.84
CA LEU A 7 12.46 3.35 -2.43
C LEU A 7 11.20 4.04 -1.92
N ARG A 8 10.57 4.92 -2.70
CA ARG A 8 9.33 5.58 -2.32
C ARG A 8 8.20 4.58 -2.03
N VAL A 9 8.09 3.52 -2.82
CA VAL A 9 7.00 2.55 -2.71
C VAL A 9 7.32 1.34 -1.82
N ILE A 10 8.55 1.19 -1.33
CA ILE A 10 8.96 0.14 -0.38
C ILE A 10 9.31 0.80 0.96
N ALA A 11 8.49 0.53 1.98
CA ALA A 11 8.68 1.07 3.31
C ALA A 11 9.97 0.54 3.96
N PRO A 12 10.56 1.26 4.93
CA PRO A 12 11.74 0.76 5.64
C PRO A 12 11.50 -0.55 6.41
N CYS A 13 10.25 -0.85 6.78
CA CYS A 13 9.83 -2.13 7.35
C CYS A 13 9.70 -3.26 6.31
N GLY A 14 9.97 -3.00 5.02
CA GLY A 14 9.81 -3.96 3.94
C GLY A 14 8.37 -4.20 3.50
N LEU A 15 7.36 -3.61 4.15
CA LEU A 15 6.01 -3.57 3.56
C LEU A 15 6.02 -2.78 2.26
N LEU A 16 5.20 -3.22 1.31
CA LEU A 16 5.13 -2.61 0.00
C LEU A 16 3.99 -1.58 -0.02
N CYS A 17 4.33 -0.29 0.09
CA CYS A 17 3.35 0.80 0.02
C CYS A 17 2.60 0.79 -1.31
N TYR A 18 3.21 0.31 -2.41
CA TYR A 18 2.53 0.17 -3.71
C TYR A 18 1.20 -0.60 -3.62
N THR A 19 1.06 -1.55 -2.70
CA THR A 19 -0.16 -2.34 -2.53
C THR A 19 -1.13 -1.78 -1.48
N CYS A 20 -0.74 -0.74 -0.73
CA CYS A 20 -1.57 -0.09 0.30
C CYS A 20 -2.70 0.75 -0.34
N ASP A 21 -3.86 0.78 0.31
CA ASP A 21 -5.05 1.52 -0.17
C ASP A 21 -4.84 3.04 -0.14
N ALA A 22 -4.03 3.55 0.79
CA ALA A 22 -3.75 4.97 0.92
C ALA A 22 -2.74 5.51 -0.11
N MET A 23 -1.98 4.62 -0.78
CA MET A 23 -0.84 5.00 -1.60
C MET A 23 -1.27 5.66 -2.91
N LYS A 24 -0.84 6.91 -3.11
CA LYS A 24 -0.98 7.58 -4.39
C LYS A 24 -0.20 6.80 -5.45
N ASP A 25 -0.85 6.60 -6.60
CA ASP A 25 -0.31 5.82 -7.72
C ASP A 25 0.04 4.36 -7.35
N GLY A 26 -0.48 3.84 -6.24
CA GLY A 26 -0.43 2.41 -5.90
C GLY A 26 -1.42 1.59 -6.73
N VAL A 27 -1.34 0.27 -6.67
CA VAL A 27 -2.17 -0.64 -7.46
C VAL A 27 -3.66 -0.45 -7.20
N ILE A 28 -4.06 -0.20 -5.95
CA ILE A 28 -5.45 0.04 -5.56
C ILE A 28 -5.95 1.37 -6.14
N ASN A 29 -5.16 2.44 -6.01
CA ASN A 29 -5.47 3.75 -6.59
C ASN A 29 -5.64 3.67 -8.12
N GLN A 30 -4.71 2.99 -8.79
CA GLN A 30 -4.74 2.81 -10.24
C GLN A 30 -5.95 1.98 -10.69
N ALA A 31 -6.25 0.88 -9.98
CA ALA A 31 -7.41 0.05 -10.26
C ALA A 31 -8.72 0.81 -10.07
N ALA A 32 -8.85 1.58 -9.00
CA ALA A 32 -10.02 2.41 -8.73
C ALA A 32 -10.25 3.45 -9.83
N LYS A 33 -9.20 4.18 -10.24
CA LYS A 33 -9.26 5.12 -11.37
C LYS A 33 -9.70 4.44 -12.67
N LYS A 34 -9.12 3.28 -12.98
CA LYS A 34 -9.45 2.52 -14.19
C LYS A 34 -10.90 2.06 -14.19
N LEU A 35 -11.39 1.59 -13.03
CA LEU A 35 -12.77 1.13 -12.90
C LEU A 35 -13.77 2.28 -12.97
N LEU A 36 -13.50 3.41 -12.32
CA LEU A 36 -14.32 4.62 -12.44
C LEU A 36 -14.43 5.08 -13.89
N TYR A 37 -13.31 5.09 -14.63
CA TYR A 37 -13.33 5.40 -16.05
C TYR A 37 -14.20 4.42 -16.85
N ALA A 38 -14.07 3.11 -16.60
CA ALA A 38 -14.88 2.09 -17.27
C ALA A 38 -16.38 2.18 -16.93
N LEU A 39 -16.73 2.76 -15.78
CA LEU A 39 -18.09 2.98 -15.30
C LEU A 39 -18.64 4.38 -15.65
N THR A 40 -17.98 5.11 -16.55
CA THR A 40 -18.48 6.41 -17.02
C THR A 40 -19.92 6.25 -17.52
N SER A 41 -20.80 7.15 -17.05
CA SER A 41 -22.24 7.17 -17.37
C SER A 41 -23.05 5.97 -16.86
N TYR A 42 -22.51 5.14 -15.97
CA TYR A 42 -23.26 4.01 -15.42
C TYR A 42 -24.43 4.46 -14.53
N ASP A 43 -24.31 5.60 -13.83
CA ASP A 43 -25.43 6.22 -13.10
C ASP A 43 -26.64 6.45 -14.03
N SER A 44 -26.40 7.07 -15.19
CA SER A 44 -27.44 7.32 -16.20
C SER A 44 -28.06 6.02 -16.73
N PHE A 45 -27.28 4.96 -16.89
CA PHE A 45 -27.80 3.64 -17.28
C PHE A 45 -28.72 3.04 -16.20
N LEU A 46 -28.38 3.19 -14.92
CA LEU A 46 -29.21 2.70 -13.82
C LEU A 46 -30.50 3.52 -13.68
N GLU A 47 -30.43 4.84 -13.85
CA GLU A 47 -31.60 5.73 -13.88
C GLU A 47 -32.55 5.39 -15.05
N SER A 48 -32.01 5.12 -16.24
CA SER A 48 -32.81 4.77 -17.42
C SER A 48 -33.34 3.34 -17.40
N SER A 49 -32.78 2.47 -16.54
CA SER A 49 -33.10 1.05 -16.49
C SER A 49 -33.33 0.56 -15.04
N PRO A 50 -34.33 1.07 -14.31
CA PRO A 50 -34.55 0.69 -12.92
C PRO A 50 -34.73 -0.83 -12.77
N GLY A 51 -33.98 -1.45 -11.85
CA GLY A 51 -34.04 -2.89 -11.60
C GLY A 51 -33.29 -3.77 -12.61
N ALA A 52 -32.58 -3.20 -13.60
CA ALA A 52 -31.78 -3.96 -14.57
C ALA A 52 -30.61 -4.75 -13.93
N ARG A 53 -30.27 -4.44 -12.68
CA ARG A 53 -29.25 -5.13 -11.88
C ARG A 53 -29.80 -5.40 -10.49
N PRO A 54 -29.63 -6.62 -9.93
CA PRO A 54 -30.12 -6.96 -8.59
C PRO A 54 -29.53 -6.16 -7.42
N ILE A 55 -28.53 -5.33 -7.66
CA ILE A 55 -27.78 -4.59 -6.63
C ILE A 55 -27.65 -3.09 -6.95
N SER A 56 -28.52 -2.56 -7.82
CA SER A 56 -28.44 -1.17 -8.27
C SER A 56 -28.46 -0.15 -7.13
N GLU A 57 -29.19 -0.43 -6.04
CA GLU A 57 -29.27 0.44 -4.87
C GLU A 57 -27.95 0.56 -4.10
N LYS A 58 -27.00 -0.36 -4.32
CA LYS A 58 -25.68 -0.33 -3.67
C LYS A 58 -24.62 0.40 -4.51
N TYR A 59 -24.97 0.82 -5.72
CA TYR A 59 -24.00 1.40 -6.65
C TYR A 59 -23.46 2.74 -6.16
N SER A 60 -24.28 3.58 -5.53
CA SER A 60 -23.85 4.87 -4.98
C SER A 60 -22.72 4.70 -3.96
N ASP A 61 -22.92 3.80 -3.00
CA ASP A 61 -21.96 3.54 -1.93
C ASP A 61 -20.66 2.93 -2.49
N PHE A 62 -20.79 2.01 -3.44
CA PHE A 62 -19.65 1.43 -4.14
C PHE A 62 -18.84 2.50 -4.90
N LYS A 63 -19.53 3.40 -5.62
CA LYS A 63 -18.90 4.49 -6.35
C LYS A 63 -18.18 5.47 -5.41
N GLU A 64 -18.78 5.81 -4.26
CA GLU A 64 -18.15 6.66 -3.24
C GLU A 64 -16.82 6.05 -2.74
N VAL A 65 -16.81 4.75 -2.42
CA VAL A 65 -15.58 4.04 -2.02
C VAL A 65 -14.54 4.06 -3.14
N LEU A 66 -14.94 3.82 -4.39
CA LEU A 66 -14.02 3.90 -5.52
C LEU A 66 -13.44 5.31 -5.72
N GLU A 67 -14.27 6.34 -5.61
CA GLU A 67 -13.85 7.74 -5.70
C GLU A 67 -12.87 8.11 -4.59
N TYR A 68 -13.11 7.64 -3.36
CA TYR A 68 -12.15 7.77 -2.26
C TYR A 68 -10.81 7.14 -2.60
N LEU A 69 -10.80 5.86 -3.00
CA LEU A 69 -9.58 5.12 -3.35
C LEU A 69 -8.84 5.72 -4.55
N ALA A 70 -9.55 6.27 -5.53
CA ALA A 70 -8.98 6.94 -6.68
C ALA A 70 -8.33 8.30 -6.33
N ASN A 71 -8.71 8.92 -5.21
CA ASN A 71 -8.27 10.25 -4.82
C ASN A 71 -7.25 10.31 -3.66
N VAL A 72 -6.86 9.17 -3.08
CA VAL A 72 -5.86 9.11 -2.00
C VAL A 72 -4.54 9.81 -2.36
N LYS A 73 -3.85 10.35 -1.35
CA LYS A 73 -2.71 11.28 -1.51
C LYS A 73 -1.41 10.85 -0.83
N CYS A 74 -1.37 9.71 -0.14
CA CYS A 74 -0.16 9.29 0.58
C CYS A 74 1.00 9.05 -0.38
N ASN A 75 2.17 9.58 -0.06
CA ASN A 75 3.40 9.48 -0.83
C ASN A 75 4.23 8.24 -0.48
N GLY A 76 3.85 7.52 0.58
CA GLY A 76 4.54 6.34 1.08
C GLY A 76 5.22 6.59 2.43
N CYS A 77 5.54 5.52 3.16
CA CYS A 77 6.00 5.59 4.55
C CYS A 77 7.37 6.26 4.77
N ARG A 78 8.07 6.66 3.70
CA ARG A 78 9.34 7.42 3.79
C ARG A 78 9.14 8.92 3.76
N GLU A 79 8.02 9.37 3.17
CA GLU A 79 7.67 10.78 3.03
C GLU A 79 6.55 11.14 4.01
N ASP A 80 5.55 10.27 4.12
CA ASP A 80 4.43 10.40 5.05
C ASP A 80 4.53 9.40 6.20
N ARG A 81 3.71 9.59 7.24
CA ARG A 81 3.57 8.63 8.33
C ARG A 81 2.64 7.48 7.96
N CYS A 82 2.94 6.30 8.50
CA CYS A 82 2.04 5.16 8.42
C CYS A 82 0.70 5.49 9.11
N LEU A 83 -0.41 4.99 8.57
CA LEU A 83 -1.75 5.19 9.17
C LEU A 83 -1.87 4.60 10.58
N LYS A 84 -1.04 3.61 10.94
CA LYS A 84 -0.89 3.20 12.34
C LYS A 84 -0.15 4.30 13.10
N THR A 85 -0.90 5.07 13.90
CA THR A 85 -0.46 6.29 14.60
C THR A 85 0.79 6.12 15.47
N ASN A 86 1.15 4.89 15.85
CA ASN A 86 2.27 4.61 16.76
C ASN A 86 3.46 3.91 16.07
N CYS A 87 3.48 3.80 14.74
CA CYS A 87 4.60 3.18 14.03
C CYS A 87 5.83 4.09 14.03
N ILE A 88 6.91 3.65 14.69
CA ILE A 88 8.16 4.43 14.79
C ILE A 88 9.14 4.20 13.63
N VAL A 89 8.88 3.22 12.77
CA VAL A 89 9.88 2.74 11.80
C VAL A 89 10.40 3.84 10.86
N PRO A 90 9.56 4.68 10.24
CA PRO A 90 10.04 5.76 9.37
C PRO A 90 11.06 6.66 10.08
N GLU A 91 10.69 7.20 11.24
CA GLU A 91 11.53 8.09 12.05
C GLU A 91 12.78 7.39 12.56
N CYS A 92 12.66 6.15 13.04
CA CYS A 92 13.78 5.35 13.52
C CYS A 92 14.84 5.13 12.42
N THR A 93 14.42 4.79 11.21
CA THR A 93 15.34 4.60 10.08
C THR A 93 15.97 5.90 9.60
N HIS A 94 15.22 7.01 9.63
CA HIS A 94 15.75 8.34 9.34
C HIS A 94 16.84 8.74 10.35
N ASN A 95 16.55 8.63 11.65
CA ASN A 95 17.49 9.00 12.72
C ASN A 95 18.76 8.13 12.74
N ARG A 96 18.67 6.88 12.26
CA ARG A 96 19.81 5.96 12.14
C ARG A 96 20.55 6.09 10.81
N ASN A 97 20.07 6.93 9.88
CA ASN A 97 20.63 7.10 8.55
C ASN A 97 20.74 5.76 7.77
N ILE A 98 19.68 4.96 7.82
CA ILE A 98 19.57 3.67 7.11
C ILE A 98 18.33 3.66 6.22
N LEU A 99 18.36 2.88 5.14
CA LEU A 99 17.24 2.76 4.21
C LEU A 99 16.24 1.70 4.66
N PHE A 100 16.70 0.62 5.28
CA PHE A 100 15.86 -0.51 5.68
C PHE A 100 16.21 -0.99 7.07
N CYS A 101 15.25 -1.61 7.76
CA CYS A 101 15.49 -2.13 9.09
C CYS A 101 16.60 -3.19 9.12
N TYR A 102 16.79 -4.01 8.08
CA TYR A 102 17.87 -5.02 8.05
C TYR A 102 19.29 -4.45 8.13
N GLU A 103 19.46 -3.15 7.86
CA GLU A 103 20.73 -2.43 7.94
C GLU A 103 21.07 -2.02 9.38
N CYS A 104 20.10 -2.09 10.30
CA CYS A 104 20.31 -1.80 11.71
C CYS A 104 21.01 -2.98 12.40
N GLU A 105 22.03 -2.70 13.21
CA GLU A 105 22.72 -3.71 14.04
C GLU A 105 21.79 -4.39 15.05
N ASP A 106 20.76 -3.68 15.52
CA ASP A 106 19.75 -4.22 16.43
C ASP A 106 18.73 -5.13 15.72
N PHE A 107 18.76 -5.26 14.38
CA PHE A 107 17.71 -5.98 13.66
C PHE A 107 17.88 -7.51 13.73
N PRO A 108 16.82 -8.27 14.07
CA PRO A 108 15.48 -7.82 14.44
C PRO A 108 15.38 -7.38 15.92
N CYS A 109 14.71 -6.26 16.19
CA CYS A 109 14.48 -5.71 17.52
C CYS A 109 12.99 -5.69 17.91
N ASP A 110 12.73 -5.43 19.20
CA ASP A 110 11.36 -5.34 19.76
C ASP A 110 10.81 -3.91 19.83
N LYS A 111 11.55 -2.92 19.30
CA LYS A 111 11.23 -1.50 19.41
C LYS A 111 10.07 -1.05 18.50
N THR A 112 9.68 -1.86 17.51
CA THR A 112 8.72 -1.46 16.46
C THR A 112 7.28 -1.36 16.95
N GLY A 113 6.93 -2.06 18.03
CA GLY A 113 5.54 -2.17 18.51
C GLY A 113 4.62 -2.95 17.57
N PHE A 114 5.17 -3.78 16.68
CA PHE A 114 4.38 -4.60 15.77
C PHE A 114 3.75 -5.79 16.50
N PRO A 115 2.46 -6.11 16.23
CA PRO A 115 1.90 -7.40 16.61
C PRO A 115 2.64 -8.55 15.92
N ASP A 116 2.52 -9.76 16.46
CA ASP A 116 3.34 -10.92 16.07
C ASP A 116 3.28 -11.21 14.56
N ASP A 117 2.08 -11.15 13.97
CA ASP A 117 1.85 -11.36 12.53
C ASP A 117 2.61 -10.34 11.67
N LEU A 118 2.57 -9.07 12.06
CA LEU A 118 3.28 -7.99 11.36
C LEU A 118 4.80 -8.07 11.63
N LYS A 119 5.20 -8.50 12.82
CA LYS A 119 6.62 -8.70 13.18
C LYS A 119 7.25 -9.79 12.33
N GLU A 120 6.56 -10.92 12.14
CA GLU A 120 7.04 -12.00 11.27
C GLU A 120 7.20 -11.51 9.82
N LYS A 121 6.18 -10.82 9.28
CA LYS A 121 6.25 -10.21 7.93
C LYS A 121 7.40 -9.23 7.81
N TRP A 122 7.57 -8.35 8.79
CA TRP A 122 8.64 -7.36 8.84
C TRP A 122 10.01 -8.03 8.76
N ILE A 123 10.23 -9.10 9.54
CA ILE A 123 11.47 -9.87 9.54
C ILE A 123 11.69 -10.54 8.18
N ARG A 124 10.69 -11.28 7.68
CA ARG A 124 10.75 -11.98 6.39
C ARG A 124 11.09 -11.04 5.24
N LYS A 125 10.36 -9.94 5.13
CA LYS A 125 10.51 -8.98 4.03
C LYS A 125 11.86 -8.26 4.08
N ASN A 126 12.30 -7.81 5.25
CA ASN A 126 13.63 -7.19 5.39
C ASN A 126 14.77 -8.15 5.06
N LYS A 127 14.70 -9.41 5.51
CA LYS A 127 15.67 -10.44 5.12
C LYS A 127 15.67 -10.66 3.61
N ARG A 128 14.49 -10.70 2.99
CA ARG A 128 14.37 -10.86 1.54
C ARG A 128 14.97 -9.68 0.78
N ILE A 129 14.71 -8.45 1.18
CA ILE A 129 15.33 -7.26 0.55
C ILE A 129 16.85 -7.33 0.63
N LYS A 130 17.42 -7.74 1.77
CA LYS A 130 18.87 -7.94 1.92
C LYS A 130 19.43 -8.98 0.95
N GLU A 131 18.69 -10.06 0.72
CA GLU A 131 19.11 -11.19 -0.11
C GLU A 131 19.06 -10.87 -1.61
N VAL A 132 17.96 -10.24 -2.08
CA VAL A 132 17.70 -10.10 -3.51
C VAL A 132 17.73 -8.68 -4.06
N GLY A 133 17.87 -7.67 -3.20
CA GLY A 133 17.76 -6.27 -3.57
C GLY A 133 16.32 -5.81 -3.80
N ILE A 134 16.12 -4.50 -3.91
CA ILE A 134 14.78 -3.88 -3.94
C ILE A 134 14.05 -4.11 -5.26
N GLU A 135 14.78 -4.23 -6.37
CA GLU A 135 14.21 -4.43 -7.70
C GLU A 135 13.52 -5.79 -7.79
N ARG A 136 14.23 -6.86 -7.42
CA ARG A 136 13.67 -8.22 -7.42
C ARG A 136 12.60 -8.39 -6.34
N PHE A 137 12.83 -7.81 -5.15
CA PHE A 137 11.82 -7.82 -4.09
C PHE A 137 10.50 -7.19 -4.53
N PHE A 138 10.54 -6.05 -5.23
CA PHE A 138 9.34 -5.39 -5.75
C PHE A 138 8.57 -6.29 -6.71
N GLU A 139 9.26 -6.91 -7.67
CA GLU A 139 8.63 -7.82 -8.64
C GLU A 139 7.99 -9.04 -7.97
N GLU A 140 8.58 -9.55 -6.90
CA GLU A 140 8.04 -10.68 -6.12
C GLU A 140 6.80 -10.30 -5.31
N GLU A 141 6.69 -9.05 -4.85
CA GLU A 141 5.67 -8.64 -3.86
C GLU A 141 4.57 -7.72 -4.44
N LYS A 142 4.74 -7.15 -5.63
CA LYS A 142 3.78 -6.18 -6.22
C LYS A 142 2.38 -6.73 -6.49
N GLU A 143 2.27 -8.05 -6.68
CA GLU A 143 0.99 -8.75 -6.90
C GLU A 143 0.43 -9.37 -5.61
N ILE A 144 1.14 -9.24 -4.47
CA ILE A 144 0.70 -9.80 -3.19
C ILE A 144 -0.22 -8.78 -2.49
N PRO A 145 -1.45 -9.16 -2.10
CA PRO A 145 -2.36 -8.25 -1.42
C PRO A 145 -1.77 -7.67 -0.14
N HIS A 146 -1.95 -6.37 0.08
CA HIS A 146 -1.34 -5.69 1.22
C HIS A 146 -1.81 -6.22 2.58
N TYR A 147 -3.08 -6.59 2.66
CA TYR A 147 -3.77 -7.01 3.88
C TYR A 147 -3.89 -8.53 4.02
N SER A 148 -3.27 -9.33 3.13
CA SER A 148 -3.28 -10.78 3.29
C SER A 148 -2.45 -11.19 4.50
N SER A 149 -2.93 -12.19 5.24
CA SER A 149 -2.19 -12.85 6.33
C SER A 149 -0.92 -13.51 5.82
#